data_AF-A0A0J0USX7-F1
#
_entry.id   AF-A0A0J0USX7-F1
#
_cell.length_a   1.000
_cell.length_b   1.000
_cell.length_c   1.000
_cell.angle_alpha   90.00
_cell.angle_beta   90.00
_cell.angle_gamma   90.00
#
_symmetry.space_group_name_H-M   'P 1'
#
loop_
_entity.id
_entity.type
_entity.pdbx_description
1 polymer ?
#
loop_
_entity_poly.entity_id
_entity_poly.type
_entity_poly.pdbx_seq_one_letter_code
_entity_poly.pdbx_strand_id
1 'polypeptide(L)'
;MDLDLVEVAPEARPPVCRIMNFTKFKYEAQQRAKESRKKATNIIVKEMKYRPKIGSGDFETKTRKVAQFLTEGHKVKVTIMFRGREMQHPELGRRILDRVAAEVVNVGKVEIMAKQDGRNMTMVLGPDKKAQDMVKAQEKKASEAAAAAEHAEERMDAIMADATPEAPELVGISADGHTAQEAQEVETVEAAEEVEIAEAVEEVLEAEAEIELEAEIEAVAEIEVVAEIQEVIEEAENEAEPAVVGEAN
;
A
#
# COMPACT_ATOMS: atom_id res chain seq x y z
N MET A 1 -15.09 42.71 30.84
CA MET A 1 -15.79 42.21 29.63
C MET A 1 -15.07 42.83 28.45
N ASP A 2 -13.85 42.35 28.20
CA ASP A 2 -12.93 43.00 27.27
C ASP A 2 -12.88 42.13 26.01
N LEU A 3 -13.83 42.40 25.12
CA LEU A 3 -13.94 41.80 23.79
C LEU A 3 -13.57 42.84 22.74
N ASP A 4 -12.91 42.40 21.67
CA ASP A 4 -12.43 43.25 20.60
C ASP A 4 -13.37 43.16 19.38
N LEU A 5 -13.49 44.24 18.61
CA LEU A 5 -14.12 44.21 17.29
C LEU A 5 -13.04 43.86 16.24
N VAL A 6 -13.09 42.66 15.70
CA VAL A 6 -12.07 42.17 14.74
C VAL A 6 -12.69 42.05 13.36
N GLU A 7 -12.04 42.68 12.37
CA GLU A 7 -12.39 42.52 10.95
C GLU A 7 -11.88 41.16 10.45
N VAL A 8 -12.79 40.27 10.04
CA VAL A 8 -12.44 38.92 9.59
C VAL A 8 -12.40 38.79 8.07
N ALA A 9 -13.12 39.66 7.36
CA ALA A 9 -13.20 39.66 5.90
C ALA A 9 -13.14 41.11 5.38
N PRO A 10 -11.93 41.65 5.12
CA PRO A 10 -11.76 43.00 4.62
C PRO A 10 -12.14 43.18 3.15
N GLU A 11 -12.18 42.10 2.38
CA GLU A 11 -12.48 42.13 0.94
C GLU A 11 -14.00 42.17 0.65
N ALA A 12 -14.85 41.95 1.65
CA ALA A 12 -16.30 42.02 1.49
C ALA A 12 -16.80 43.48 1.42
N ARG A 13 -17.84 43.75 0.61
CA ARG A 13 -18.55 45.03 0.58
C ARG A 13 -19.99 44.85 1.07
N PRO A 14 -20.35 45.30 2.29
CA PRO A 14 -19.52 45.97 3.30
C PRO A 14 -18.58 45.00 4.09
N PRO A 15 -17.49 45.50 4.70
CA PRO A 15 -16.54 44.68 5.46
C PRO A 15 -17.22 44.04 6.67
N VAL A 16 -16.89 42.77 6.93
CA VAL A 16 -17.55 42.00 7.98
C VAL A 16 -16.67 41.94 9.22
N CYS A 17 -17.15 42.55 10.30
CA CYS A 17 -16.52 42.53 11.62
C CYS A 17 -17.23 41.54 12.55
N ARG A 18 -16.45 40.83 13.36
CA ARG A 18 -16.95 39.89 14.39
C ARG A 18 -16.37 40.28 15.75
N ILE A 19 -17.22 40.31 16.77
CA ILE A 19 -16.80 40.59 18.14
C ILE A 19 -16.18 39.32 18.74
N MET A 20 -14.91 39.37 19.11
CA MET A 20 -14.18 38.23 19.70
C MET A 20 -12.96 38.72 20.50
N ASN A 21 -12.36 37.86 21.32
CA ASN A 21 -11.08 38.20 21.95
C ASN A 21 -9.93 37.93 20.97
N PHE A 22 -9.22 38.98 20.53
CA PHE A 22 -8.20 38.87 19.49
C PHE A 22 -7.00 38.02 19.93
N THR A 23 -6.61 38.12 21.20
CA THR A 23 -5.45 37.40 21.75
C THR A 23 -5.70 35.89 21.76
N LYS A 24 -6.89 35.46 22.18
CA LYS A 24 -7.28 34.04 22.17
C LYS A 24 -7.34 33.49 20.75
N PHE A 25 -7.94 34.23 19.82
CA PHE A 25 -8.04 33.82 18.41
C PHE A 25 -6.66 33.63 17.76
N LYS A 26 -5.72 34.57 18.00
CA LYS A 26 -4.34 34.46 17.47
C LYS A 26 -3.62 33.22 18.03
N TYR A 27 -3.82 32.90 19.30
CA TYR A 27 -3.25 31.70 19.91
C TYR A 27 -3.83 30.42 19.29
N GLU A 28 -5.15 30.31 19.18
CA GLU A 28 -5.82 29.15 18.56
C GLU A 28 -5.44 28.99 17.09
N ALA A 29 -5.34 30.09 16.34
CA ALA A 29 -4.86 30.07 14.96
C ALA A 29 -3.41 29.59 14.86
N GLN A 30 -2.52 30.02 15.77
CA GLN A 30 -1.14 29.53 15.82
C GLN A 30 -1.06 28.05 16.19
N GLN A 31 -1.88 27.60 17.15
CA GLN A 31 -1.92 26.19 17.55
C GLN A 31 -2.47 25.32 16.42
N ARG A 32 -3.56 25.72 15.77
CA ARG A 32 -4.12 25.06 14.59
C ARG A 32 -3.11 25.01 13.44
N ALA A 33 -2.36 26.09 13.19
CA ALA A 33 -1.31 26.11 12.19
C ALA A 33 -0.16 25.14 12.52
N LYS A 34 0.26 25.05 13.80
CA LYS A 34 1.28 24.08 14.25
C LYS A 34 0.77 22.65 14.12
N GLU A 35 -0.46 22.38 14.53
CA GLU A 35 -1.09 21.05 14.40
C GLU A 35 -1.24 20.65 12.94
N SER A 36 -1.66 21.57 12.06
CA SER A 36 -1.74 21.32 10.62
C SER A 36 -0.37 21.00 10.02
N ARG A 37 0.69 21.70 10.44
CA ARG A 37 2.07 21.41 9.98
C ARG A 37 2.57 20.05 10.47
N LYS A 38 2.18 19.63 11.69
CA LYS A 38 2.54 18.31 12.23
C LYS A 38 1.76 17.18 11.55
N LYS A 39 0.50 17.41 11.20
CA LYS A 39 -0.37 16.44 10.52
C LYS A 39 -0.05 16.30 9.03
N ALA A 40 0.61 17.28 8.42
CA ALA A 40 1.06 17.20 7.04
C ALA A 40 2.19 16.17 6.90
N THR A 41 1.91 15.04 6.25
CA THR A 41 2.92 14.02 5.93
C THR A 41 3.95 14.61 4.97
N ASN A 42 5.23 14.61 5.37
CA ASN A 42 6.31 15.11 4.54
C ASN A 42 6.72 14.05 3.51
N ILE A 43 6.30 14.22 2.25
CA ILE A 43 6.69 13.33 1.16
C ILE A 43 8.06 13.78 0.64
N ILE A 44 9.11 13.09 1.10
CA ILE A 44 10.48 13.31 0.64
C ILE A 44 10.72 12.50 -0.63
N VAL A 45 11.41 13.10 -1.61
CA VAL A 45 11.92 12.35 -2.77
C VAL A 45 13.24 11.70 -2.40
N LYS A 46 13.25 10.36 -2.33
CA LYS A 46 14.45 9.57 -2.12
C LYS A 46 15.10 9.26 -3.46
N GLU A 47 16.42 9.28 -3.51
CA GLU A 47 17.17 8.94 -4.72
C GLU A 47 17.84 7.58 -4.56
N MET A 48 17.65 6.70 -5.54
CA MET A 48 18.31 5.40 -5.57
C MET A 48 19.15 5.25 -6.84
N LYS A 49 20.43 4.89 -6.68
CA LYS A 49 21.37 4.80 -7.81
C LYS A 49 21.72 3.35 -8.16
N TYR A 50 21.54 3.02 -9.42
CA TYR A 50 21.85 1.72 -10.00
C TYR A 50 22.99 1.83 -11.01
N ARG A 51 23.68 0.71 -11.24
CA ARG A 51 24.73 0.58 -12.25
C ARG A 51 24.26 -0.38 -13.35
N PRO A 52 24.65 -0.17 -14.63
CA PRO A 52 24.28 -1.06 -15.73
C PRO A 52 24.77 -2.50 -15.56
N LYS A 53 25.85 -2.73 -14.80
CA LYS A 53 26.45 -4.04 -14.51
C LYS A 53 26.33 -4.39 -13.02
N ILE A 54 25.10 -4.43 -12.52
CA ILE A 54 24.79 -4.81 -11.15
C ILE A 54 24.67 -6.34 -11.04
N GLY A 55 25.16 -6.92 -9.94
CA GLY A 55 24.94 -8.34 -9.64
C GLY A 55 23.54 -8.57 -9.04
N SER A 56 23.05 -9.81 -9.04
CA SER A 56 21.72 -10.16 -8.52
C SER A 56 21.51 -9.73 -7.07
N GLY A 57 22.48 -9.99 -6.18
CA GLY A 57 22.36 -9.65 -4.75
C GLY A 57 22.31 -8.13 -4.47
N ASP A 58 23.07 -7.30 -5.19
CA ASP A 58 23.00 -5.83 -5.03
C ASP A 58 21.71 -5.28 -5.62
N PHE A 59 21.21 -5.89 -6.70
CA PHE A 59 19.93 -5.54 -7.31
C PHE A 59 18.78 -5.77 -6.32
N GLU A 60 18.66 -6.96 -5.77
CA GLU A 60 17.59 -7.31 -4.83
C GLU A 60 17.63 -6.43 -3.56
N THR A 61 18.83 -6.21 -3.01
CA THR A 61 19.00 -5.35 -1.84
C THR A 61 18.52 -3.93 -2.11
N LYS A 62 18.77 -3.40 -3.31
CA LYS A 62 18.31 -2.07 -3.70
C LYS A 62 16.81 -2.05 -3.97
N THR A 63 16.26 -3.05 -4.65
CA THR A 63 14.81 -3.10 -4.89
C THR A 63 14.03 -3.21 -3.57
N ARG A 64 14.53 -3.99 -2.60
CA ARG A 64 13.94 -4.06 -1.25
C ARG A 64 13.91 -2.70 -0.55
N LYS A 65 14.98 -1.90 -0.68
CA LYS A 65 15.01 -0.52 -0.15
C LYS A 65 14.06 0.41 -0.89
N VAL A 66 13.92 0.24 -2.21
CA VAL A 66 12.93 1.00 -3.01
C VAL A 66 11.52 0.66 -2.53
N ALA A 67 11.19 -0.62 -2.34
CA ALA A 67 9.92 -1.06 -1.79
C ALA A 67 9.66 -0.48 -0.39
N GLN A 68 10.66 -0.51 0.50
CA GLN A 68 10.56 0.10 1.83
C GLN A 68 10.24 1.60 1.76
N PHE A 69 10.95 2.37 0.93
CA PHE A 69 10.67 3.81 0.79
C PHE A 69 9.27 4.08 0.21
N LEU A 70 8.80 3.20 -0.67
CA LEU A 70 7.45 3.29 -1.19
C LEU A 70 6.41 2.94 -0.13
N THR A 71 6.63 1.95 0.74
CA THR A 71 5.73 1.66 1.87
C THR A 71 5.67 2.82 2.88
N GLU A 72 6.79 3.51 3.10
CA GLU A 72 6.87 4.71 3.96
C GLU A 72 6.13 5.93 3.38
N GLY A 73 5.76 5.93 2.09
CA GLY A 73 5.09 7.07 1.44
C GLY A 73 6.03 8.11 0.85
N HIS A 74 7.26 7.71 0.59
CA HIS A 74 8.22 8.54 -0.12
C HIS A 74 8.19 8.26 -1.62
N LYS A 75 8.41 9.30 -2.42
CA LYS A 75 8.62 9.13 -3.87
C LYS A 75 10.05 8.69 -4.09
N VAL A 76 10.29 7.77 -5.02
CA VAL A 76 11.63 7.26 -5.30
C VAL A 76 12.03 7.58 -6.72
N LYS A 77 13.12 8.34 -6.85
CA LYS A 77 13.77 8.60 -8.13
C LYS A 77 14.91 7.60 -8.32
N VAL A 78 14.69 6.64 -9.21
CA VAL A 78 15.68 5.64 -9.58
C VAL A 78 16.53 6.21 -10.71
N THR A 79 17.85 6.20 -10.54
CA THR A 79 18.82 6.73 -11.51
C THR A 79 19.86 5.68 -11.86
N ILE A 80 19.97 5.34 -13.14
CA ILE A 80 21.07 4.57 -13.69
C ILE A 80 22.08 5.54 -14.29
N MET A 81 23.34 5.40 -13.90
CA MET A 81 24.43 6.18 -14.49
C MET A 81 25.18 5.31 -15.50
N PHE A 82 25.17 5.69 -16.77
CA PHE A 82 26.02 5.05 -17.77
C PHE A 82 27.45 5.58 -17.64
N ARG A 83 28.47 4.73 -17.89
CA ARG A 83 29.86 5.19 -17.89
C ARG A 83 30.57 4.83 -19.20
N GLY A 84 31.15 5.85 -19.83
CA GLY A 84 32.01 5.70 -21.00
C GLY A 84 31.29 5.00 -22.16
N ARG A 85 31.74 3.80 -22.50
CA ARG A 85 31.25 2.99 -23.63
C ARG A 85 29.81 2.49 -23.44
N GLU A 86 29.30 2.49 -22.22
CA GLU A 86 27.95 2.02 -21.90
C GLU A 86 26.85 2.99 -22.36
N MET A 87 27.19 4.23 -22.72
CA MET A 87 26.22 5.20 -23.27
C MET A 87 25.61 4.75 -24.60
N GLN A 88 26.28 3.84 -25.33
CA GLN A 88 25.77 3.27 -26.59
C GLN A 88 24.74 2.17 -26.36
N HIS A 89 24.59 1.68 -25.12
CA HIS A 89 23.68 0.60 -24.76
C HIS A 89 22.65 1.07 -23.70
N PRO A 90 21.74 2.00 -24.06
CA PRO A 90 20.65 2.40 -23.16
C PRO A 90 19.71 1.24 -22.83
N GLU A 91 19.66 0.20 -23.69
CA GLU A 91 18.87 -1.01 -23.49
C GLU A 91 19.17 -1.72 -22.17
N LEU A 92 20.45 -1.75 -21.74
CA LEU A 92 20.84 -2.39 -20.49
C LEU A 92 20.25 -1.67 -19.28
N GLY A 93 20.19 -0.33 -19.33
CA GLY A 93 19.55 0.45 -18.28
C GLY A 93 18.04 0.24 -18.25
N ARG A 94 17.41 0.24 -19.43
CA ARG A 94 15.97 0.03 -19.57
C ARG A 94 15.52 -1.31 -18.98
N ARG A 95 16.21 -2.41 -19.32
CA ARG A 95 15.90 -3.75 -18.77
C ARG A 95 15.96 -3.80 -17.24
N ILE A 96 16.89 -3.08 -16.61
CA ILE A 96 16.98 -3.03 -15.15
C ILE A 96 15.81 -2.25 -14.57
N LEU A 97 15.44 -1.11 -15.17
CA LEU A 97 14.30 -0.31 -14.71
C LEU A 97 12.98 -1.05 -14.89
N ASP A 98 12.81 -1.77 -16.01
CA ASP A 98 11.61 -2.59 -16.26
C ASP A 98 11.49 -3.71 -15.22
N ARG A 99 12.61 -4.34 -14.83
CA ARG A 99 12.62 -5.35 -13.75
C ARG A 99 12.28 -4.74 -12.40
N VAL A 100 12.83 -3.57 -12.06
CA VAL A 100 12.47 -2.87 -10.82
C VAL A 100 10.98 -2.50 -10.83
N ALA A 101 10.45 -2.04 -11.96
CA ALA A 101 9.04 -1.72 -12.08
C ALA A 101 8.16 -2.96 -11.83
N ALA A 102 8.53 -4.12 -12.40
CA ALA A 102 7.81 -5.38 -12.21
C ALA A 102 7.80 -5.85 -10.75
N GLU A 103 8.92 -5.74 -10.03
CA GLU A 103 8.99 -6.13 -8.61
C GLU A 103 8.23 -5.17 -7.69
N VAL A 104 7.99 -3.93 -8.13
CA VAL A 104 7.42 -2.85 -7.33
C VAL A 104 5.92 -2.64 -7.58
N VAL A 105 5.32 -3.35 -8.55
CA VAL A 105 3.89 -3.22 -8.92
C VAL A 105 2.96 -3.29 -7.71
N ASN A 106 3.28 -4.16 -6.73
CA ASN A 106 2.44 -4.39 -5.56
C ASN A 106 2.44 -3.25 -4.53
N VAL A 107 3.46 -2.37 -4.55
CA VAL A 107 3.63 -1.31 -3.52
C VAL A 107 3.61 0.10 -4.09
N GLY A 108 3.76 0.26 -5.41
CA GLY A 108 3.82 1.57 -6.03
C GLY A 108 3.55 1.58 -7.52
N LYS A 109 3.28 2.78 -8.03
CA LYS A 109 2.97 3.06 -9.43
C LYS A 109 4.11 3.86 -10.08
N VAL A 110 4.36 3.61 -11.36
CA VAL A 110 5.32 4.42 -12.15
C VAL A 110 4.67 5.77 -12.48
N GLU A 111 5.23 6.87 -11.96
CA GLU A 111 4.78 8.24 -12.31
C GLU A 111 5.45 8.73 -13.58
N ILE A 112 6.76 8.52 -13.69
CA ILE A 112 7.56 8.91 -14.86
C ILE A 112 8.27 7.68 -15.36
N MET A 113 7.93 7.27 -16.59
CA MET A 113 8.58 6.16 -17.29
C MET A 113 10.07 6.41 -17.49
N ALA A 114 10.83 5.33 -17.75
CA ALA A 114 12.27 5.38 -17.97
C ALA A 114 12.64 6.36 -19.09
N LYS A 115 13.24 7.49 -18.72
CA LYS A 115 13.70 8.54 -19.65
C LYS A 115 15.21 8.70 -19.57
N GLN A 116 15.85 8.82 -20.73
CA GLN A 116 17.27 9.12 -20.79
C GLN A 116 17.50 10.63 -20.62
N ASP A 117 18.23 10.99 -19.58
CA ASP A 117 18.70 12.33 -19.25
C ASP A 117 20.22 12.41 -19.45
N GLY A 118 20.63 12.48 -20.71
CA GLY A 118 22.03 12.51 -21.13
C GLY A 118 22.81 11.24 -20.74
N ARG A 119 23.67 11.37 -19.72
CA ARG A 119 24.48 10.26 -19.18
C ARG A 119 23.70 9.40 -18.18
N ASN A 120 22.58 9.90 -17.69
CA ASN A 120 21.76 9.21 -16.71
C ASN A 120 20.48 8.73 -17.38
N MET A 121 19.89 7.67 -16.85
CA MET A 121 18.52 7.28 -17.17
C MET A 121 17.74 7.24 -15.87
N THR A 122 16.62 7.92 -15.84
CA THR A 122 15.84 8.14 -14.62
C THR A 122 14.42 7.61 -14.78
N MET A 123 13.88 7.10 -13.68
CA MET A 123 12.50 6.68 -13.54
C MET A 123 12.01 7.16 -12.18
N VAL A 124 10.77 7.63 -12.09
CA VAL A 124 10.17 8.07 -10.82
C VAL A 124 9.01 7.17 -10.47
N LEU A 125 9.09 6.59 -9.28
CA LEU A 125 8.10 5.72 -8.67
C LEU A 125 7.35 6.52 -7.60
N GLY A 126 6.02 6.48 -7.67
CA GLY A 126 5.12 7.04 -6.67
C GLY A 126 4.53 5.94 -5.79
N PRO A 127 4.34 6.19 -4.49
CA PRO A 127 3.63 5.25 -3.63
C PRO A 127 2.15 5.17 -4.03
N ASP A 128 1.57 3.97 -4.06
CA ASP A 128 0.13 3.81 -4.17
C ASP A 128 -0.48 3.82 -2.76
N LYS A 129 -1.34 4.80 -2.49
CA LYS A 129 -2.00 4.95 -1.18
C LYS A 129 -2.85 3.73 -0.83
N LYS A 130 -3.54 3.14 -1.82
CA LYS A 130 -4.39 1.96 -1.58
C LYS A 130 -3.53 0.76 -1.18
N ALA A 131 -2.44 0.52 -1.91
CA ALA A 131 -1.50 -0.56 -1.59
C ALA A 131 -0.86 -0.39 -0.21
N GLN A 132 -0.49 0.83 0.16
CA GLN A 132 0.08 1.08 1.49
C GLN A 132 -0.88 0.78 2.63
N ASP A 133 -2.14 1.19 2.50
CA ASP A 133 -3.13 1.00 3.54
C ASP A 133 -3.42 -0.51 3.73
N MET A 134 -3.39 -1.29 2.65
CA MET A 134 -3.49 -2.76 2.71
C MET A 134 -2.29 -3.40 3.42
N VAL A 135 -1.06 -3.03 3.06
CA VAL A 135 0.16 -3.57 3.68
C VAL A 135 0.20 -3.21 5.17
N LYS A 136 -0.10 -1.96 5.53
CA LYS A 136 -0.18 -1.54 6.94
C LYS A 136 -1.28 -2.25 7.71
N ALA A 137 -2.42 -2.52 7.08
CA ALA A 137 -3.49 -3.29 7.70
C ALA A 137 -3.08 -4.76 7.93
N GLN A 138 -2.36 -5.36 6.99
CA GLN A 138 -1.82 -6.72 7.13
C GLN A 138 -0.74 -6.80 8.22
N GLU A 139 0.22 -5.87 8.25
CA GLU A 139 1.22 -5.80 9.31
C GLU A 139 0.57 -5.61 10.69
N LYS A 140 -0.46 -4.78 10.79
CA LYS A 140 -1.20 -4.58 12.04
C LYS A 140 -1.92 -5.86 12.48
N LYS A 141 -2.64 -6.53 11.57
CA LYS A 141 -3.31 -7.81 11.85
C LYS A 141 -2.32 -8.90 12.24
N ALA A 142 -1.16 -8.99 11.58
CA ALA A 142 -0.11 -9.95 11.90
C ALA A 142 0.51 -9.66 13.28
N SER A 143 0.74 -8.39 13.63
CA SER A 143 1.26 -8.01 14.95
C SER A 143 0.24 -8.26 16.08
N GLU A 144 -1.05 -8.04 15.81
CA GLU A 144 -2.14 -8.32 16.76
C GLU A 144 -2.34 -9.82 16.97
N ALA A 145 -2.21 -10.63 15.90
CA ALA A 145 -2.28 -12.08 15.98
C ALA A 145 -1.05 -12.68 16.70
N ALA A 146 0.15 -12.16 16.46
CA ALA A 146 1.36 -12.59 17.16
C ALA A 146 1.30 -12.22 18.67
N ALA A 147 0.85 -11.01 19.01
CA ALA A 147 0.64 -10.62 20.41
C ALA A 147 -0.46 -11.44 21.10
N ALA A 148 -1.49 -11.87 20.37
CA ALA A 148 -2.52 -12.77 20.89
C ALA A 148 -2.01 -14.20 21.12
N ALA A 149 -1.07 -14.68 20.29
CA ALA A 149 -0.42 -15.97 20.46
C ALA A 149 0.55 -15.97 21.66
N GLU A 150 1.38 -14.93 21.82
CA GLU A 150 2.26 -14.80 22.98
C GLU A 150 1.48 -14.71 24.31
N HIS A 151 0.36 -13.97 24.34
CA HIS A 151 -0.52 -13.93 25.52
C HIS A 151 -1.30 -15.24 25.77
N ALA A 152 -1.46 -16.10 24.77
CA ALA A 152 -2.04 -17.42 24.93
C ALA A 152 -1.02 -18.41 25.51
N GLU A 153 0.25 -18.35 25.07
CA GLU A 153 1.36 -19.14 25.61
C GLU A 153 1.66 -18.76 27.08
N GLU A 154 1.74 -17.46 27.41
CA GLU A 154 1.92 -16.99 28.79
C GLU A 154 0.75 -17.40 29.73
N ARG A 155 -0.47 -17.51 29.18
CA ARG A 155 -1.63 -18.01 29.93
C ARG A 155 -1.57 -19.52 30.16
N MET A 156 -1.01 -20.31 29.24
CA MET A 156 -0.87 -21.76 29.41
C MET A 156 0.24 -22.12 30.42
N ASP A 157 1.35 -21.38 30.45
CA ASP A 157 2.42 -21.59 31.44
C ASP A 157 2.00 -21.23 32.87
N ALA A 158 1.16 -20.21 33.05
CA ALA A 158 0.62 -19.83 34.36
C ALA A 158 -0.36 -20.87 34.94
N ILE A 159 -1.05 -21.64 34.09
CA ILE A 159 -2.00 -22.68 34.53
C ILE A 159 -1.26 -23.97 34.93
N MET A 160 -0.12 -24.28 34.31
CA MET A 160 0.69 -25.48 34.62
C MET A 160 1.53 -25.35 35.91
N ALA A 161 1.76 -24.12 36.41
CA ALA A 161 2.57 -23.88 37.61
C ALA A 161 1.82 -24.03 38.96
N ASP A 162 0.47 -24.09 38.96
CA ASP A 162 -0.35 -24.21 40.18
C ASP A 162 -0.73 -25.66 40.54
N ALA A 163 -0.47 -26.63 39.64
CA ALA A 163 -0.76 -28.05 39.88
C ALA A 163 0.44 -28.78 40.49
N THR A 164 0.70 -28.56 41.79
CA THR A 164 1.53 -29.49 42.58
C THR A 164 0.61 -30.57 43.18
N PRO A 165 0.68 -31.85 42.79
CA PRO A 165 -0.21 -32.86 43.35
C PRO A 165 0.36 -33.39 44.66
N GLU A 166 -0.30 -33.04 45.77
CA GLU A 166 -0.16 -33.73 47.05
C GLU A 166 -0.92 -35.07 46.96
N ALA A 167 -0.20 -36.19 47.05
CA ALA A 167 -0.76 -37.54 47.09
C ALA A 167 -1.46 -37.80 48.44
N PRO A 168 -2.55 -38.62 48.48
CA PRO A 168 -2.38 -39.99 48.98
C PRO A 168 -3.30 -41.10 48.39
N GLU A 169 -2.69 -42.28 48.26
CA GLU A 169 -3.11 -43.69 48.52
C GLU A 169 -4.53 -44.26 48.24
N LEU A 170 -4.54 -45.19 47.25
CA LEU A 170 -4.94 -46.63 47.25
C LEU A 170 -6.28 -47.12 47.85
N VAL A 171 -7.07 -47.87 47.04
CA VAL A 171 -7.44 -49.32 47.10
C VAL A 171 -8.24 -49.59 45.80
N GLY A 172 -8.05 -50.56 44.91
CA GLY A 172 -7.43 -51.90 44.94
C GLY A 172 -8.45 -52.88 44.35
N ILE A 173 -8.12 -53.57 43.23
CA ILE A 173 -8.47 -54.95 42.86
C ILE A 173 -7.68 -55.31 41.58
N SER A 174 -6.65 -56.14 41.77
CA SER A 174 -5.98 -57.01 40.78
C SER A 174 -6.81 -58.31 40.66
N ALA A 175 -6.73 -59.23 39.69
CA ALA A 175 -5.83 -59.64 38.61
C ALA A 175 -6.73 -60.44 37.60
N ASP A 176 -6.37 -60.93 36.39
CA ASP A 176 -5.19 -61.53 35.76
C ASP A 176 -5.38 -61.29 34.22
N GLY A 177 -4.44 -60.98 33.34
CA GLY A 177 -3.12 -61.56 33.07
C GLY A 177 -3.16 -62.41 31.77
N HIS A 178 -2.69 -61.87 30.62
CA HIS A 178 -1.87 -62.53 29.56
C HIS A 178 -1.70 -61.66 28.29
N THR A 179 -0.57 -60.94 28.26
CA THR A 179 0.46 -60.84 27.20
C THR A 179 0.12 -60.62 25.71
N ALA A 180 0.64 -59.48 25.22
CA ALA A 180 1.22 -59.17 23.90
C ALA A 180 0.28 -58.99 22.68
N GLN A 181 0.00 -57.73 22.35
CA GLN A 181 0.29 -57.13 21.03
C GLN A 181 0.03 -55.62 21.10
N GLU A 182 1.10 -54.85 21.14
CA GLU A 182 1.12 -53.38 21.08
C GLU A 182 1.92 -53.02 19.83
N ALA A 183 1.22 -52.77 18.72
CA ALA A 183 1.71 -52.13 17.50
C ALA A 183 0.60 -52.08 16.44
N GLN A 184 -0.39 -51.20 16.59
CA GLN A 184 -1.16 -50.64 15.47
C GLN A 184 -2.06 -49.51 15.98
N GLU A 185 -1.67 -48.25 15.71
CA GLU A 185 -2.52 -47.07 15.48
C GLU A 185 -1.67 -45.79 15.63
N VAL A 186 -0.74 -45.58 14.69
CA VAL A 186 -0.19 -44.25 14.36
C VAL A 186 0.03 -44.20 12.86
N GLU A 187 -1.04 -44.30 12.09
CA GLU A 187 -1.05 -43.97 10.66
C GLU A 187 -2.52 -43.93 10.22
N THR A 188 -3.16 -42.75 10.25
CA THR A 188 -4.40 -42.42 9.47
C THR A 188 -5.01 -41.04 9.74
N VAL A 189 -4.43 -40.15 10.55
CA VAL A 189 -5.04 -38.81 10.78
C VAL A 189 -4.38 -37.66 9.99
N GLU A 190 -3.32 -37.91 9.23
CA GLU A 190 -2.59 -36.85 8.50
C GLU A 190 -3.08 -36.62 7.06
N ALA A 191 -3.99 -37.44 6.53
CA ALA A 191 -4.44 -37.37 5.14
C ALA A 191 -5.81 -36.71 4.93
N ALA A 192 -6.51 -36.31 6.00
CA ALA A 192 -7.86 -35.74 5.89
C ALA A 192 -7.86 -34.19 5.88
N GLU A 193 -6.87 -33.54 6.48
CA GLU A 193 -6.85 -32.07 6.63
C GLU A 193 -6.22 -31.36 5.42
N GLU A 194 -5.38 -32.03 4.63
CA GLU A 194 -4.80 -31.45 3.39
C GLU A 194 -5.79 -31.39 2.22
N VAL A 195 -6.86 -32.21 2.23
CA VAL A 195 -7.82 -32.29 1.11
C VAL A 195 -8.87 -31.17 1.19
N GLU A 196 -9.33 -30.79 2.39
CA GLU A 196 -10.27 -29.67 2.57
C GLU A 196 -9.63 -28.30 2.26
N ILE A 197 -8.33 -28.13 2.51
CA ILE A 197 -7.62 -26.87 2.23
C ILE A 197 -7.37 -26.72 0.73
N ALA A 198 -7.14 -27.81 0.00
CA ALA A 198 -6.95 -27.76 -1.45
C ALA A 198 -8.26 -27.38 -2.18
N GLU A 199 -9.38 -27.94 -1.77
CA GLU A 199 -10.70 -27.64 -2.36
C GLU A 199 -11.13 -26.19 -2.09
N ALA A 200 -10.86 -25.67 -0.89
CA ALA A 200 -11.16 -24.28 -0.54
C ALA A 200 -10.24 -23.26 -1.25
N VAL A 201 -8.99 -23.62 -1.58
CA VAL A 201 -8.08 -22.73 -2.33
C VAL A 201 -8.48 -22.65 -3.80
N GLU A 202 -8.97 -23.75 -4.38
CA GLU A 202 -9.44 -23.77 -5.78
C GLU A 202 -10.70 -22.92 -5.95
N GLU A 203 -11.65 -22.98 -5.00
CA GLU A 203 -12.88 -22.16 -5.03
C GLU A 203 -12.60 -20.64 -4.85
N VAL A 204 -11.57 -20.28 -4.07
CA VAL A 204 -11.16 -18.87 -3.90
C VAL A 204 -10.44 -18.33 -5.15
N LEU A 205 -9.64 -19.15 -5.82
CA LEU A 205 -8.96 -18.76 -7.06
C LEU A 205 -9.94 -18.55 -8.23
N GLU A 206 -10.99 -19.36 -8.31
CA GLU A 206 -12.04 -19.18 -9.32
C GLU A 206 -12.87 -17.91 -9.04
N ALA A 207 -13.15 -17.60 -7.77
CA ALA A 207 -13.84 -16.36 -7.39
C ALA A 207 -12.99 -15.09 -7.63
N GLU A 208 -11.68 -15.14 -7.42
CA GLU A 208 -10.78 -14.01 -7.73
C GLU A 208 -10.71 -13.71 -9.23
N ALA A 209 -10.79 -14.74 -10.09
CA ALA A 209 -10.78 -14.58 -11.55
C ALA A 209 -12.07 -13.96 -12.11
N GLU A 210 -13.24 -14.27 -11.54
CA GLU A 210 -14.51 -13.65 -11.96
C GLU A 210 -14.57 -12.15 -11.60
N ILE A 211 -14.00 -11.76 -10.46
CA ILE A 211 -13.94 -10.36 -10.01
C ILE A 211 -13.01 -9.53 -10.90
N GLU A 212 -11.88 -10.07 -11.34
CA GLU A 212 -10.99 -9.36 -12.28
C GLU A 212 -11.66 -9.13 -13.64
N LEU A 213 -12.45 -10.10 -14.13
CA LEU A 213 -13.14 -9.98 -15.41
C LEU A 213 -14.28 -8.94 -15.38
N GLU A 214 -15.05 -8.89 -14.29
CA GLU A 214 -16.10 -7.86 -14.12
C GLU A 214 -15.51 -6.45 -14.03
N ALA A 215 -14.36 -6.28 -13.36
CA ALA A 215 -13.67 -5.00 -13.26
C ALA A 215 -13.10 -4.53 -14.61
N GLU A 216 -12.60 -5.44 -15.44
CA GLU A 216 -12.16 -5.11 -16.80
C GLU A 216 -13.33 -4.70 -17.71
N ILE A 217 -14.50 -5.35 -17.58
CA ILE A 217 -15.69 -5.01 -18.36
C ILE A 217 -16.23 -3.63 -17.98
N GLU A 218 -16.27 -3.30 -16.69
CA GLU A 218 -16.72 -1.98 -16.21
C GLU A 218 -15.78 -0.87 -16.69
N ALA A 219 -14.46 -1.10 -16.69
CA ALA A 219 -13.48 -0.15 -17.19
C ALA A 219 -13.59 0.07 -18.72
N VAL A 220 -13.87 -0.98 -19.50
CA VAL A 220 -14.10 -0.86 -20.95
C VAL A 220 -15.39 -0.08 -21.23
N ALA A 221 -16.45 -0.30 -20.45
CA ALA A 221 -17.70 0.43 -20.58
C ALA A 221 -17.53 1.94 -20.27
N GLU A 222 -16.76 2.30 -19.24
CA GLU A 222 -16.46 3.71 -18.94
C GLU A 222 -15.66 4.38 -20.08
N ILE A 223 -14.72 3.66 -20.70
CA ILE A 223 -13.94 4.19 -21.83
C ILE A 223 -14.84 4.44 -23.06
N GLU A 224 -15.78 3.53 -23.33
CA GLU A 224 -16.70 3.64 -24.48
C GLU A 224 -17.66 4.83 -24.30
N VAL A 225 -18.19 5.04 -23.10
CA VAL A 225 -19.03 6.21 -22.77
C VAL A 225 -18.24 7.52 -22.85
N VAL A 226 -16.98 7.54 -22.42
CA VAL A 226 -16.13 8.74 -22.54
C VAL A 226 -15.82 9.06 -23.99
N ALA A 227 -15.62 8.06 -24.85
CA ALA A 227 -15.42 8.25 -26.29
C ALA A 227 -16.66 8.83 -26.97
N GLU A 228 -17.85 8.31 -26.64
CA GLU A 228 -19.13 8.80 -27.18
C GLU A 228 -19.42 10.25 -26.74
N ILE A 229 -19.09 10.60 -25.50
CA ILE A 229 -19.21 11.98 -25.00
C ILE A 229 -18.21 12.92 -25.69
N GLN A 230 -16.98 12.48 -25.97
CA GLN A 230 -16.01 13.30 -26.71
C GLN A 230 -16.46 13.57 -28.15
N GLU A 231 -17.06 12.59 -28.82
CA GLU A 231 -17.56 12.76 -30.19
C GLU A 231 -18.72 13.77 -30.24
N VAL A 232 -19.64 13.72 -29.25
CA VAL A 232 -20.73 14.71 -29.12
C VAL A 232 -20.21 16.11 -28.80
N ILE A 233 -19.14 16.23 -28.01
CA ILE A 233 -18.50 17.53 -27.72
C ILE A 233 -17.82 18.08 -28.98
N GLU A 234 -17.14 17.24 -29.76
CA GLU A 234 -16.45 17.64 -30.99
C GLU A 234 -17.44 18.07 -32.10
N GLU A 235 -18.59 17.40 -32.21
CA GLU A 235 -19.69 17.83 -33.10
C GLU A 235 -20.30 19.17 -32.66
N ALA A 236 -20.47 19.39 -31.35
CA ALA A 236 -20.99 20.65 -30.81
C ALA A 236 -20.02 21.84 -30.98
N GLU A 237 -18.71 21.61 -30.95
CA GLU A 237 -17.71 22.64 -31.23
C GLU A 237 -17.64 22.99 -32.73
N ASN A 238 -17.93 22.04 -33.62
CA ASN A 238 -17.90 22.27 -35.07
C ASN A 238 -19.16 23.00 -35.60
N GLU A 239 -20.27 22.97 -34.88
CA GLU A 239 -21.46 23.80 -35.18
C GLU A 239 -21.36 25.24 -34.64
N ALA A 240 -20.33 25.56 -33.85
CA ALA A 240 -20.19 26.85 -33.15
C ALA A 240 -19.33 27.90 -33.88
N GLU A 241 -19.21 27.86 -35.21
CA GLU A 241 -18.75 29.01 -36.00
C GLU A 241 -19.94 29.89 -36.43
N PRO A 242 -20.18 31.07 -35.81
CA PRO A 242 -21.09 32.03 -36.39
C PRO A 242 -20.42 32.70 -37.59
N ALA A 243 -21.06 32.56 -38.75
CA ALA A 243 -20.76 33.32 -39.96
C ALA A 243 -20.58 34.81 -39.65
N VAL A 244 -19.34 35.28 -39.67
CA VAL A 244 -19.01 36.70 -39.61
C VAL A 244 -19.35 37.28 -40.98
N VAL A 245 -20.57 37.77 -41.10
CA VAL A 245 -21.05 38.53 -42.26
C VAL A 245 -20.16 39.76 -42.41
N GLY A 246 -19.54 39.88 -43.58
CA GLY A 246 -18.81 41.07 -43.97
C GLY A 246 -19.74 42.27 -44.05
N GLU A 247 -19.39 43.33 -43.32
CA GLU A 247 -19.89 44.67 -43.59
C GLU A 247 -18.78 45.54 -44.16
N ALA A 248 -19.13 46.17 -45.27
CA ALA A 248 -18.33 47.06 -46.05
C ALA A 248 -18.14 48.43 -45.38
N ASN A 249 -16.91 48.93 -45.38
CA ASN A 249 -16.53 50.29 -45.82
C ASN A 249 -15.02 50.45 -45.82
#